data_AF-A0A1Z9H1L3-F1
#
_entry.id   AF-A0A1Z9H1L3-F1
#
_cell.length_a   1.000
_cell.length_b   1.000
_cell.length_c   1.000
_cell.angle_alpha   90.00
_cell.angle_beta   90.00
_cell.angle_gamma   90.00
#
_symmetry.space_group_name_H-M   'P 1'
#
loop_
_entity.id
_entity.type
_entity.pdbx_description
1 polymer ?
#
loop_
_entity_poly.entity_id
_entity_poly.type
_entity_poly.pdbx_seq_one_letter_code
_entity_poly.pdbx_strand_id
1 'polypeptide(L)'
;MSQNTPPSQTFFLLKLWRNKESRAVIIQIVTMMVLFSLIGLIGRNIVINLSAVGKDFSFGFITWPAAYDISFSPFIDYTNKSSHLEAGIVGALNTLL
;
A
#
# COMPACT_ATOMS: atom_id res chain seq x y z
N MET A 1 42.62 -43.65 -13.16
CA MET A 1 41.14 -43.72 -13.05
C MET A 1 40.60 -42.30 -12.99
N SER A 2 40.04 -41.80 -14.09
CA SER A 2 39.40 -40.49 -14.11
C SER A 2 38.00 -40.63 -13.52
N GLN A 3 37.76 -40.05 -12.35
CA GLN A 3 36.46 -40.12 -11.68
C GLN A 3 35.48 -39.18 -12.40
N ASN A 4 34.70 -39.72 -13.34
CA ASN A 4 33.56 -39.03 -13.93
C ASN A 4 32.41 -39.02 -12.91
N THR A 5 32.43 -38.08 -11.97
CA THR A 5 31.26 -37.80 -11.13
C THR A 5 30.11 -37.31 -12.03
N PRO A 6 28.95 -37.96 -12.07
CA PRO A 6 27.84 -37.52 -12.90
C PRO A 6 27.40 -36.11 -12.48
N PRO A 7 27.02 -35.23 -13.42
CA PRO A 7 26.52 -33.91 -13.07
C PRO A 7 25.26 -34.09 -12.23
N SER A 8 25.34 -33.71 -10.95
CA SER A 8 24.20 -33.74 -10.04
C SER A 8 23.12 -32.83 -10.60
N GLN A 9 22.05 -33.43 -11.15
CA GLN A 9 20.87 -32.71 -11.65
C GLN A 9 20.11 -32.12 -10.47
N THR A 10 20.64 -31.03 -9.91
CA THR A 10 19.97 -30.28 -8.86
C THR A 10 18.79 -29.56 -9.51
N PHE A 11 17.57 -29.90 -9.11
CA PHE A 11 16.35 -29.23 -9.54
C PHE A 11 16.50 -27.71 -9.44
N PHE A 12 16.08 -26.99 -10.49
CA PHE A 12 16.25 -25.53 -10.61
C PHE A 12 15.67 -24.77 -9.41
N LEU A 13 14.50 -25.19 -8.90
CA LEU A 13 13.87 -24.60 -7.72
C LEU A 13 14.74 -24.75 -6.45
N LEU A 14 15.36 -25.92 -6.25
CA LEU A 14 16.31 -26.13 -5.15
C LEU A 14 17.55 -25.25 -5.31
N LYS A 15 18.02 -25.05 -6.54
CA LYS A 15 19.15 -24.16 -6.82
C LYS A 15 18.83 -22.70 -6.47
N LEU A 16 17.64 -22.22 -6.82
CA LEU A 16 17.17 -20.87 -6.48
C LEU A 16 17.02 -20.69 -4.97
N TRP A 17 16.44 -21.65 -4.26
CA TRP A 17 16.27 -21.55 -2.81
C TRP A 17 17.59 -21.57 -2.03
N ARG A 18 18.58 -22.34 -2.51
CA ARG A 18 19.88 -22.45 -1.85
C ARG A 18 20.75 -21.21 -2.06
N ASN A 19 20.59 -20.50 -3.17
CA ASN A 19 21.28 -19.23 -3.40
C ASN A 19 20.69 -18.13 -2.50
N LYS A 20 21.55 -17.45 -1.72
CA LYS A 20 21.17 -16.40 -0.75
C LYS A 20 20.43 -15.24 -1.43
N GLU A 21 20.94 -14.75 -2.54
CA GLU A 21 20.37 -13.61 -3.27
C GLU A 21 18.99 -13.96 -3.83
N SER A 22 18.89 -15.11 -4.50
CA SER A 22 17.62 -15.58 -5.04
C SER A 22 16.57 -15.82 -3.95
N ARG A 23 16.95 -16.45 -2.83
CA ARG A 23 16.03 -16.69 -1.70
C ARG A 23 15.51 -15.39 -1.09
N ALA A 24 16.35 -14.36 -0.95
CA ALA A 24 15.94 -13.06 -0.42
C ALA A 24 14.82 -12.44 -1.28
N VAL A 25 15.01 -12.41 -2.61
CA VAL A 25 14.01 -11.88 -3.55
C VAL A 25 12.73 -12.71 -3.53
N ILE A 26 12.83 -14.05 -3.49
CA ILE A 26 11.66 -14.94 -3.41
C ILE A 26 10.83 -14.64 -2.16
N ILE A 27 11.48 -14.52 -1.00
CA ILE A 27 10.79 -14.20 0.26
C ILE A 27 10.11 -12.84 0.16
N GLN A 28 10.78 -11.81 -0.37
CA GLN A 28 10.17 -10.49 -0.53
C GLN A 28 8.94 -10.51 -1.44
N ILE A 29 8.99 -11.25 -2.56
CA ILE A 29 7.83 -11.41 -3.46
C ILE A 29 6.68 -12.11 -2.73
N VAL A 30 6.95 -13.21 -2.02
CA VAL A 30 5.94 -13.93 -1.23
C VAL A 30 5.35 -13.02 -0.15
N THR A 31 6.19 -12.28 0.57
CA THR A 31 5.75 -11.31 1.57
C THR A 31 4.86 -10.24 0.96
N MET A 32 5.23 -9.69 -0.21
CA MET A 32 4.40 -8.71 -0.91
C MET A 32 3.06 -9.33 -1.35
N MET A 33 3.06 -10.55 -1.88
CA MET A 33 1.81 -11.24 -2.24
C MET A 33 0.90 -11.43 -1.02
N VAL A 34 1.44 -11.85 0.12
CA VAL A 34 0.69 -12.01 1.36
C VAL A 34 0.17 -10.65 1.86
N LEU A 35 1.00 -9.61 1.84
CA LEU A 35 0.63 -8.26 2.26
C LEU A 35 -0.52 -7.70 1.42
N PHE A 36 -0.41 -7.74 0.09
CA PHE A 36 -1.48 -7.26 -0.80
C PHE A 36 -2.74 -8.11 -0.68
N SER A 37 -2.62 -9.42 -0.47
CA SER A 37 -3.77 -10.29 -0.22
C SER A 37 -4.48 -9.89 1.08
N LEU A 38 -3.73 -9.62 2.15
CA LEU A 38 -4.28 -9.16 3.42
C LEU A 38 -5.01 -7.82 3.29
N ILE A 39 -4.40 -6.84 2.61
CA ILE A 39 -5.02 -5.54 2.33
C ILE A 39 -6.30 -5.73 1.51
N GLY A 40 -6.26 -6.59 0.49
CA GLY A 40 -7.43 -6.93 -0.34
C GLY A 40 -8.56 -7.59 0.46
N LEU A 41 -8.23 -8.50 1.38
CA LEU A 41 -9.20 -9.12 2.28
C LEU A 41 -9.86 -8.08 3.18
N ILE A 42 -9.08 -7.16 3.77
CA ILE A 42 -9.61 -6.07 4.60
C ILE A 42 -10.54 -5.18 3.76
N GLY A 43 -10.09 -4.73 2.58
CA GLY A 43 -10.91 -3.91 1.68
C GLY A 43 -12.22 -4.60 1.30
N ARG A 44 -12.17 -5.89 0.95
CA ARG A 44 -13.37 -6.68 0.65
C ARG A 44 -14.32 -6.77 1.84
N ASN A 45 -13.81 -6.99 3.05
CA ASN A 45 -14.63 -7.01 4.27
C ASN A 45 -15.30 -5.66 4.52
N ILE A 46 -14.56 -4.55 4.34
CA ILE A 46 -15.11 -3.20 4.50
C ILE A 46 -16.27 -2.99 3.52
N VAL A 47 -16.07 -3.26 2.23
CA VAL A 47 -17.11 -3.06 1.20
C VAL A 47 -18.36 -3.87 1.51
N ILE A 48 -18.20 -5.16 1.87
CA ILE A 48 -19.33 -6.04 2.21
C ILE A 48 -20.07 -5.53 3.45
N ASN A 49 -19.33 -5.18 4.51
CA ASN A 49 -19.93 -4.75 5.77
C ASN A 49 -20.65 -3.40 5.64
N LEU A 50 -20.09 -2.45 4.88
CA LEU A 50 -20.74 -1.16 4.62
C LEU A 50 -22.02 -1.35 3.79
N SER A 51 -21.96 -2.17 2.74
CA SER A 51 -23.13 -2.47 1.91
C SER A 51 -24.25 -3.12 2.72
N ALA A 52 -23.91 -4.03 3.65
CA ALA A 52 -24.88 -4.67 4.54
C ALA A 52 -25.63 -3.70 5.46
N VAL A 53 -25.04 -2.54 5.79
CA VAL A 53 -25.69 -1.46 6.57
C VAL A 53 -26.23 -0.33 5.69
N GLY A 54 -26.33 -0.54 4.38
CA GLY A 54 -26.86 0.44 3.43
C GLY A 54 -25.95 1.64 3.19
N LYS A 55 -24.64 1.50 3.43
CA LYS A 55 -23.65 2.54 3.14
C LYS A 55 -22.78 2.14 1.95
N ASP A 56 -22.52 3.10 1.08
CA ASP A 56 -21.56 2.92 0.00
C ASP A 56 -20.13 3.20 0.48
N PHE A 57 -19.18 2.36 0.05
CA PHE A 57 -17.77 2.63 0.26
C PHE A 57 -17.28 3.63 -0.80
N SER A 58 -16.90 4.84 -0.37
CA SER A 58 -16.47 5.91 -1.27
C SER A 58 -15.43 6.81 -0.64
N PHE A 59 -14.44 7.22 -1.44
CA PHE A 59 -13.48 8.29 -1.11
C PHE A 59 -13.89 9.65 -1.70
N GLY A 60 -15.14 9.78 -2.18
CA GLY A 60 -15.64 11.04 -2.74
C GLY A 60 -15.57 12.22 -1.77
N PHE A 61 -15.56 11.95 -0.46
CA PHE A 61 -15.38 12.97 0.57
C PHE A 61 -14.08 13.77 0.41
N ILE A 62 -13.04 13.19 -0.20
CA ILE A 62 -11.74 13.87 -0.36
C ILE A 62 -11.87 15.17 -1.18
N THR A 63 -12.78 15.19 -2.16
CA THR A 63 -13.03 16.35 -3.02
C THR A 63 -14.22 17.20 -2.56
N TRP A 64 -14.95 16.79 -1.52
CA TRP A 64 -16.01 17.60 -0.95
C TRP A 64 -15.44 18.82 -0.23
N PRO A 65 -16.19 19.95 -0.18
CA PRO A 65 -15.79 21.12 0.60
C PRO A 65 -15.56 20.75 2.06
N ALA A 66 -14.44 21.19 2.62
CA ALA A 66 -14.05 20.89 4.00
C ALA A 66 -15.05 21.46 5.03
N ALA A 67 -15.70 22.58 4.70
CA ALA A 67 -16.71 23.25 5.52
C ALA A 67 -16.23 23.73 6.90
N TYR A 68 -14.92 23.81 7.11
CA TYR A 68 -14.27 24.45 8.26
C TYR A 68 -13.14 25.37 7.80
N ASP A 69 -12.81 26.37 8.61
CA ASP A 69 -11.72 27.30 8.31
C ASP A 69 -10.41 26.85 8.96
N ILE A 70 -9.28 27.14 8.31
CA ILE A 70 -7.93 26.97 8.84
C ILE A 70 -7.32 28.36 8.99
N SER A 71 -7.01 28.76 10.22
CA SER A 71 -6.56 30.14 10.51
C SER A 71 -5.16 30.45 9.99
N PHE A 72 -4.31 29.44 9.79
CA PHE A 72 -2.93 29.61 9.36
C PHE A 72 -2.64 28.73 8.13
N SER A 73 -2.46 29.37 6.97
CA SER A 73 -2.20 28.72 5.68
C SER A 73 -1.25 29.57 4.83
N PRO A 74 0.03 29.75 5.23
CA PRO A 74 0.92 30.72 4.59
C PRO A 74 1.44 30.31 3.20
N PHE A 75 1.23 29.05 2.80
CA PHE A 75 1.84 28.46 1.61
C PHE A 75 0.88 28.25 0.44
N ILE A 76 -0.41 28.05 0.74
CA ILE A 76 -1.45 27.79 -0.25
C ILE A 76 -2.73 28.52 0.19
N ASP A 77 -3.42 29.12 -0.77
CA ASP A 77 -4.70 29.78 -0.52
C ASP A 77 -5.74 28.73 -0.12
N TYR A 78 -6.35 28.93 1.05
CA TYR A 78 -7.33 28.02 1.63
C TYR A 78 -8.57 28.78 2.07
N THR A 79 -9.73 28.19 1.83
CA THR A 79 -11.02 28.65 2.38
C THR A 79 -11.83 27.44 2.84
N ASN A 80 -12.88 27.64 3.62
CA ASN A 80 -13.84 26.57 3.95
C ASN A 80 -14.54 25.90 2.75
N LYS A 81 -14.44 26.49 1.55
CA LYS A 81 -14.92 25.89 0.29
C LYS A 81 -13.88 24.97 -0.38
N SER A 82 -12.62 25.06 0.03
CA SER A 82 -11.55 24.17 -0.43
C SER A 82 -11.83 22.74 0.02
N SER A 83 -11.30 21.78 -0.74
CA SER A 83 -11.52 20.35 -0.51
C SER A 83 -10.85 19.84 0.77
N HIS A 84 -11.32 18.71 1.29
CA HIS A 84 -10.65 18.02 2.39
C HIS A 84 -9.20 17.62 2.05
N LEU A 85 -8.89 17.33 0.78
CA LEU A 85 -7.52 17.09 0.34
C LEU A 85 -6.64 18.32 0.54
N GLU A 86 -7.10 19.49 0.07
CA GLU A 86 -6.39 20.76 0.25
C GLU A 86 -6.20 21.07 1.73
N ALA A 87 -7.23 20.87 2.55
CA ALA A 87 -7.13 21.03 4.01
C ALA A 87 -6.04 20.13 4.62
N GLY A 88 -5.92 18.88 4.15
CA GLY A 88 -4.88 17.95 4.57
C GLY A 88 -3.48 18.41 4.16
N ILE A 89 -3.33 18.98 2.96
CA ILE A 89 -2.07 19.56 2.48
C ILE A 89 -1.68 20.77 3.35
N VAL A 90 -2.62 21.67 3.65
CA VAL A 90 -2.38 22.80 4.57
C VAL A 90 -1.84 22.29 5.91
N GLY A 91 -2.48 21.27 6.50
CA GLY A 91 -2.05 20.69 7.77
C GLY A 91 -0.66 20.05 7.72
N ALA A 92 -0.34 19.34 6.62
CA ALA A 92 0.98 18.76 6.42
C ALA A 92 2.07 19.84 6.30
N LEU A 93 1.83 20.90 5.52
CA LEU A 93 2.76 22.02 5.36
C LEU A 93 2.97 22.76 6.68
N ASN A 94 1.91 22.97 7.47
CA ASN A 94 2.02 23.58 8.79
C ASN A 94 2.84 22.73 9.77
N THR A 95 2.85 21.40 9.61
CA THR A 95 3.65 20.50 10.46
C THR A 95 5.13 20.49 10.06
N LEU A 96 5.44 20.80 8.80
CA LEU A 96 6.81 20.83 8.28
C LEU A 96 7.49 22.21 8.44
N LEU A 97 6.75 23.22 8.89
CA LEU A 97 7.25 24.56 9.24
C LEU A 97 8.01 24.55 10.57
#